data_AF-A0A0L0W8G6-F1
#
_entry.id   AF-A0A0L0W8G6-F1
#
_cell.length_a   1.000
_cell.length_b   1.000
_cell.length_c   1.000
_cell.angle_alpha   90.00
_cell.angle_beta   90.00
_cell.angle_gamma   90.00
#
_symmetry.space_group_name_H-M   'P 1'
#
loop_
_entity.id
_entity.type
_entity.pdbx_description
1 polymer ?
#
loop_
_entity_poly.entity_id
_entity_poly.type
_entity_poly.pdbx_seq_one_letter_code
_entity_poly.pdbx_strand_id
1 'polypeptide(L)'
;MDLTKVISEAVENAIVQELGRFNDNMLNIAKAFEKANYELEVYTVKEVASILKVNTNKIYELIDKGLLKGLKLGNMKVIRADLIDFLKKYSGMDLSDLDNIKELKSNI
;
A
#
# COMPACT_ATOMS: atom_id res chain seq x y z
N MET A 1 -26.96 -51.68 -6.51
CA MET A 1 -26.18 -50.42 -6.60
C MET A 1 -25.19 -50.60 -7.72
N ASP A 2 -25.22 -49.74 -8.74
CA ASP A 2 -24.29 -49.82 -9.87
C ASP A 2 -22.96 -49.20 -9.46
N LEU A 3 -21.96 -50.05 -9.23
CA LEU A 3 -20.61 -49.65 -8.81
C LEU A 3 -19.95 -48.70 -9.82
N THR A 4 -20.26 -48.84 -11.11
CA THR A 4 -19.71 -48.00 -12.17
C THR A 4 -20.14 -46.55 -12.02
N LYS A 5 -21.43 -46.34 -11.69
CA LYS A 5 -22.00 -45.02 -11.47
C LYS A 5 -21.41 -44.33 -10.24
N VAL A 6 -21.27 -45.08 -9.14
CA VAL A 6 -20.69 -44.57 -7.88
C VAL A 6 -19.25 -44.12 -8.07
N ILE A 7 -18.45 -44.87 -8.83
CA ILE A 7 -17.06 -44.52 -9.13
C ILE A 7 -17.00 -43.26 -9.99
N SER A 8 -17.86 -43.15 -11.01
CA SER A 8 -17.91 -41.96 -11.89
C SER A 8 -18.21 -40.69 -11.11
N GLU A 9 -19.23 -40.71 -10.23
CA GLU A 9 -19.59 -39.56 -9.39
C GLU A 9 -18.45 -39.18 -8.43
N ALA A 10 -17.77 -40.17 -7.83
CA ALA A 10 -16.65 -39.89 -6.93
C ALA A 10 -15.47 -39.21 -7.64
N VAL A 11 -15.16 -39.65 -8.86
CA VAL A 11 -14.10 -39.03 -9.68
C VAL A 11 -14.47 -37.61 -10.09
N GLU A 12 -15.72 -37.40 -10.53
CA GLU A 12 -16.20 -36.08 -10.93
C GLU A 12 -16.14 -35.08 -9.77
N ASN A 13 -16.59 -35.49 -8.58
CA ASN A 13 -16.51 -34.66 -7.38
C ASN A 13 -15.06 -34.32 -6.98
N ALA A 14 -14.15 -35.29 -7.06
CA ALA A 14 -12.74 -35.05 -6.77
C ALA A 14 -12.10 -34.05 -7.76
N ILE A 15 -12.43 -34.15 -9.04
CA ILE A 15 -11.97 -33.20 -10.06
C ILE A 15 -12.52 -31.79 -9.77
N VAL A 16 -13.81 -31.67 -9.49
CA VAL A 16 -14.45 -30.38 -9.16
C VAL A 16 -13.80 -29.76 -7.92
N GLN A 17 -13.51 -30.56 -6.90
CA GLN A 17 -12.85 -30.10 -5.68
C GLN A 17 -11.43 -29.58 -5.96
N GLU A 18 -10.61 -30.32 -6.71
CA GLU A 18 -9.25 -29.89 -7.06
C GLU A 18 -9.25 -28.63 -7.95
N LEU A 19 -10.18 -28.54 -8.90
CA LEU A 19 -10.37 -27.32 -9.71
C LEU A 19 -10.77 -26.12 -8.83
N GLY A 20 -11.65 -26.33 -7.85
CA GLY A 20 -12.03 -25.29 -6.89
C GLY A 20 -10.83 -24.79 -6.08
N ARG A 21 -10.04 -25.71 -5.51
CA ARG A 21 -8.82 -25.38 -4.75
C ARG A 21 -7.81 -24.62 -5.60
N PHE A 22 -7.62 -25.03 -6.85
CA PHE A 22 -6.74 -24.32 -7.78
C PHE A 22 -7.23 -22.89 -8.03
N ASN A 23 -8.52 -22.71 -8.27
CA ASN A 23 -9.10 -21.38 -8.50
C ASN A 23 -8.93 -20.47 -7.27
N ASP A 24 -9.17 -20.98 -6.06
CA ASP A 24 -8.98 -20.23 -4.82
C ASP A 24 -7.51 -19.83 -4.63
N ASN A 25 -6.58 -20.73 -4.93
CA ASN A 25 -5.15 -20.43 -4.90
C ASN A 25 -4.77 -19.34 -5.89
N MET A 26 -5.27 -19.42 -7.13
CA MET A 26 -5.04 -18.38 -8.14
C MET A 26 -5.59 -17.02 -7.71
N LEU A 27 -6.78 -16.99 -7.09
CA LEU A 27 -7.36 -15.76 -6.57
C LEU A 27 -6.51 -15.15 -5.45
N ASN A 28 -6.00 -15.98 -4.53
CA ASN A 28 -5.14 -15.52 -3.44
C ASN A 28 -3.81 -14.98 -3.95
N ILE A 29 -3.22 -15.62 -4.96
CA ILE A 29 -2.01 -15.14 -5.63
C ILE A 29 -2.26 -13.77 -6.26
N ALA A 30 -3.35 -13.61 -7.02
CA ALA A 30 -3.69 -12.33 -7.66
C ALA A 30 -3.83 -11.19 -6.65
N LYS A 31 -4.52 -11.44 -5.52
CA LYS A 31 -4.67 -10.48 -4.43
C LYS A 31 -3.33 -10.10 -3.78
N ALA A 32 -2.44 -11.08 -3.58
CA ALA A 32 -1.13 -10.82 -3.02
C ALA A 32 -0.27 -9.95 -3.94
N PHE A 33 -0.31 -10.19 -5.25
CA PHE A 33 0.37 -9.35 -6.24
C PHE A 33 -0.19 -7.92 -6.29
N GLU A 34 -1.51 -7.76 -6.27
CA GLU A 34 -2.15 -6.45 -6.24
C GLU A 34 -1.72 -5.65 -5.00
N LYS A 35 -1.73 -6.30 -3.83
CA LYS A 35 -1.26 -5.69 -2.58
C LYS A 35 0.21 -5.27 -2.67
N ALA A 36 1.09 -6.15 -3.17
CA ALA A 36 2.51 -5.85 -3.29
C ALA A 36 2.77 -4.67 -4.24
N ASN A 37 2.07 -4.61 -5.37
CA ASN A 37 2.17 -3.49 -6.31
C ASN A 37 1.72 -2.18 -5.69
N TYR A 38 0.67 -2.20 -4.86
CA TYR A 38 0.21 -1.03 -4.14
C TYR A 38 1.25 -0.52 -3.12
N GLU A 39 1.93 -1.42 -2.42
CA GLU A 39 2.98 -1.05 -1.44
C GLU A 39 4.25 -0.51 -2.11
N LEU A 40 4.57 -0.97 -3.32
CA LEU A 40 5.73 -0.53 -4.12
C LEU A 40 5.49 0.70 -4.99
N GLU A 41 4.28 1.26 -4.97
CA GLU A 41 3.96 2.46 -5.74
C GLU A 41 4.88 3.63 -5.36
N VAL A 42 5.31 4.40 -6.35
CA VAL A 42 6.21 5.55 -6.16
C VAL A 42 5.60 6.81 -6.71
N TYR A 43 5.74 7.90 -5.97
CA TYR A 43 5.25 9.22 -6.35
C TYR A 43 6.41 10.18 -6.59
N THR A 44 6.26 11.07 -7.54
CA THR A 44 7.06 12.29 -7.66
C THR A 44 6.74 13.27 -6.54
N VAL A 45 7.66 14.18 -6.24
CA VAL A 45 7.41 15.29 -5.30
C VAL A 45 6.16 16.10 -5.67
N LYS A 46 5.85 16.26 -6.96
CA LYS A 46 4.65 16.98 -7.43
C LYS A 46 3.36 16.24 -7.07
N GLU A 47 3.35 14.91 -7.21
CA GLU A 47 2.20 14.08 -6.84
C GLU A 47 2.01 14.08 -5.32
N VAL A 48 3.08 13.92 -4.54
CA VAL A 48 3.02 14.01 -3.06
C VAL A 48 2.48 15.37 -2.62
N ALA A 49 2.96 16.46 -3.20
CA ALA A 49 2.45 17.81 -2.93
C ALA A 49 0.94 17.91 -3.21
N SER A 50 0.49 17.30 -4.32
CA SER A 50 -0.93 17.26 -4.71
C SER A 50 -1.79 16.37 -3.79
N ILE A 51 -1.22 15.28 -3.25
CA ILE A 51 -1.87 14.39 -2.27
C ILE A 51 -2.02 15.12 -0.93
N LEU A 52 -0.94 15.71 -0.43
CA LEU A 52 -0.90 16.39 0.87
C LEU A 52 -1.49 17.81 0.84
N LYS A 53 -1.87 18.31 -0.34
CA LYS A 53 -2.42 19.65 -0.54
C LYS A 53 -1.48 20.77 -0.07
N VAL A 54 -0.19 20.62 -0.36
CA VAL A 54 0.86 21.60 -0.09
C VAL A 54 1.64 21.93 -1.36
N ASN A 55 2.54 22.91 -1.31
CA ASN A 55 3.45 23.18 -2.42
C ASN A 55 4.62 22.17 -2.45
N THR A 56 5.32 22.09 -3.59
CA THR A 56 6.46 21.18 -3.76
C THR A 56 7.65 21.52 -2.87
N ASN A 57 7.85 22.78 -2.50
CA ASN A 57 8.95 23.21 -1.64
C ASN A 57 8.82 22.59 -0.25
N LYS A 58 7.61 22.57 0.30
CA LYS A 58 7.32 21.93 1.60
C LYS A 58 7.70 20.45 1.59
N ILE A 59 7.48 19.75 0.48
CA ILE A 59 7.88 18.34 0.36
C ILE A 59 9.40 18.19 0.36
N TYR A 60 10.14 19.05 -0.35
CA TYR A 60 11.60 19.05 -0.29
C TYR A 60 12.11 19.37 1.13
N GLU A 61 11.53 20.36 1.81
CA GLU A 61 11.88 20.66 3.21
C GLU A 61 11.69 19.45 4.15
N LEU A 62 10.58 18.73 4.00
CA LEU A 62 10.32 17.50 4.77
C LEU A 62 11.37 16.42 4.48
N ILE A 63 11.80 16.29 3.23
CA ILE A 63 12.84 15.33 2.82
C ILE A 63 14.20 15.73 3.36
N ASP A 64 14.57 17.01 3.23
CA ASP A 64 15.86 17.54 3.65
C ASP A 64 16.04 17.50 5.17
N LYS A 65 14.94 17.68 5.93
CA LYS A 65 14.90 17.48 7.39
C LYS A 65 14.85 16.00 7.82
N GLY A 66 14.79 15.06 6.86
CA GLY A 66 14.71 13.63 7.14
C GLY A 66 13.36 13.18 7.74
N LEU A 67 12.33 14.02 7.66
CA LEU A 67 11.00 13.73 8.21
C LEU A 67 10.21 12.83 7.27
N LEU A 68 10.35 13.03 5.96
CA LEU A 68 9.80 12.19 4.90
C LEU A 68 10.95 11.55 4.12
N LYS A 69 10.94 10.24 3.92
CA LYS A 69 11.99 9.59 3.13
C LYS A 69 11.80 9.86 1.64
N GLY A 70 12.91 10.18 0.98
CA GLY A 70 12.97 10.38 -0.47
C GLY A 70 13.98 9.44 -1.14
N LEU A 71 13.75 9.13 -2.40
CA LEU A 71 14.60 8.32 -3.26
C LEU A 71 14.94 9.11 -4.54
N LYS A 72 16.22 9.30 -4.84
CA LYS A 72 16.68 10.05 -6.02
C LYS A 72 16.92 9.10 -7.20
N LEU A 73 16.02 9.13 -8.20
CA LEU A 73 16.14 8.38 -9.47
C LEU A 73 16.06 9.36 -10.65
N GLY A 74 17.05 10.25 -10.75
CA GLY A 74 17.00 11.46 -11.58
C GLY A 74 16.13 12.54 -10.94
N ASN A 75 14.82 12.30 -10.86
CA ASN A 75 13.88 13.12 -10.08
C ASN A 75 13.61 12.49 -8.71
N MET A 76 13.40 13.31 -7.69
CA MET A 76 13.07 12.83 -6.34
C MET A 76 11.73 12.10 -6.35
N LYS A 77 11.69 10.94 -5.68
CA LYS A 77 10.52 10.09 -5.50
C LYS A 77 10.27 9.83 -4.03
N VAL A 78 9.03 9.50 -3.69
CA VAL A 78 8.61 9.05 -2.37
C VAL A 78 7.86 7.74 -2.55
N ILE A 79 8.28 6.71 -1.83
CA ILE A 79 7.60 5.41 -1.84
C ILE A 79 6.28 5.57 -1.09
N ARG A 80 5.22 4.96 -1.61
CA ARG A 80 3.87 5.04 -1.03
C ARG A 80 3.85 4.60 0.44
N ALA A 81 4.56 3.53 0.78
CA ALA A 81 4.68 3.04 2.15
C ALA A 81 5.31 4.10 3.09
N ASP A 82 6.41 4.74 2.69
CA ASP A 82 7.04 5.80 3.50
C ASP A 82 6.12 7.02 3.68
N LEU A 83 5.31 7.36 2.68
CA LEU A 83 4.31 8.43 2.81
C LEU A 83 3.21 8.07 3.81
N ILE A 84 2.74 6.81 3.83
CA ILE A 84 1.78 6.33 4.84
C ILE A 84 2.38 6.44 6.23
N ASP A 85 3.62 5.97 6.41
CA ASP A 85 4.29 5.97 7.70
C ASP A 85 4.50 7.40 8.21
N PHE A 86 4.87 8.33 7.32
CA PHE A 86 4.89 9.76 7.61
C PHE A 86 3.54 10.27 8.12
N LEU A 87 2.44 9.99 7.40
CA LEU A 87 1.11 10.45 7.77
C LEU A 87 0.62 9.86 9.10
N LYS A 88 0.91 8.58 9.36
CA LYS A 88 0.59 7.93 10.64
C LYS A 88 1.38 8.57 11.79
N LYS A 89 2.68 8.79 11.59
CA LYS A 89 3.57 9.33 12.62
C LYS A 89 3.18 10.75 13.03
N TYR A 90 2.85 11.60 12.05
CA TYR A 90 2.58 13.02 12.28
C TYR A 90 1.09 13.37 12.32
N SER A 91 0.21 12.37 12.38
CA SER A 91 -1.22 12.60 12.57
C SER A 91 -1.46 13.33 13.89
N GLY A 92 -2.23 14.42 13.86
CA GLY A 92 -2.47 15.24 15.05
C GLY A 92 -1.29 16.12 15.48
N MET A 93 -0.27 16.30 14.65
CA MET A 93 0.86 17.20 14.93
C MET A 93 0.82 18.48 14.07
N ASP A 94 1.36 19.56 14.61
CA ASP A 94 1.62 20.82 13.93
C ASP A 94 3.04 20.81 13.34
N LEU A 95 3.12 20.78 12.00
CA LEU A 95 4.36 20.77 11.20
C LEU A 95 4.62 22.13 10.53
N SER A 96 4.01 23.21 11.04
CA SER A 96 4.24 24.57 10.52
C SER A 96 5.71 24.98 10.70
N ASP A 97 6.30 24.62 11.84
CA ASP A 97 7.73 24.73 12.14
C ASP A 97 8.35 23.33 12.21
N LEU A 98 9.19 22.99 11.23
CA LEU A 98 9.80 21.66 11.12
C LEU A 98 10.95 21.44 12.11
N ASP A 99 11.46 22.50 12.73
CA ASP A 99 12.47 22.43 13.79
C ASP A 99 11.82 22.33 15.19
N ASN A 100 10.50 22.52 15.28
CA ASN A 100 9.74 22.48 16.52
C ASN A 100 8.36 21.82 16.31
N ILE A 101 8.37 20.57 15.86
CA ILE A 101 7.16 19.77 15.68
C ILE A 101 6.54 19.50 17.05
N LYS A 102 5.23 19.77 17.17
CA LYS A 102 4.46 19.64 18.42
C LYS A 102 3.08 19.10 18.13
N GLU A 103 2.35 18.68 19.16
CA GLU A 103 0.95 18.29 19.01
C GLU A 103 0.08 19.50 18.62
N LEU A 104 -0.90 19.27 17.73
CA LEU A 104 -1.93 20.25 17.43
C LEU A 104 -2.72 20.52 18.70
N LYS A 105 -2.56 21.72 19.26
CA LYS A 105 -3.38 22.15 20.39
C LYS A 105 -4.83 22.30 19.92
N SER A 106 -5.70 21.43 20.40
CA SER A 106 -7.13 21.62 20.23
C SER A 106 -7.58 22.70 21.21
N ASN A 107 -7.81 23.91 20.73
CA ASN A 107 -8.60 24.88 21.47
C ASN A 107 -10.06 24.47 21.30
N ILE A 108 -10.52 23.48 22.07
CA ILE A 108 -11.95 23.19 22.26
C ILE A 108 -12.51 24.19 23.26
#